data_AF-A0A6N0LKJ7-F1
#
_entry.id   AF-A0A6N0LKJ7-F1
#
_cell.length_a   1.000
_cell.length_b   1.000
_cell.length_c   1.000
_cell.angle_alpha   90.00
_cell.angle_beta   90.00
_cell.angle_gamma   90.00
#
_symmetry.space_group_name_H-M   'P 1'
#
loop_
_entity.id
_entity.type
_entity.pdbx_description
1 polymer ?
#
loop_
_entity_poly.entity_id
_entity_poly.type
_entity_poly.pdbx_seq_one_letter_code
_entity_poly.pdbx_strand_id
1 'polypeptide(L)'
;MGILVNDNKVVTFTSETEQLVNTSLDANPNHHKLNDLIVHSVFKRLYSRQGGDGNPLIYALKGQKGFSISLKECGKFNPNISKILHSLMHEKDYEVILTMPSSHKVVERFAKKINRINKNHCILINEQDIAAWYL
;
A
#
# COMPACT_ATOMS: atom_id res chain seq x y z
N MET A 1 -8.32 12.05 -6.28
CA MET A 1 -8.90 10.88 -5.59
C MET A 1 -8.16 10.63 -4.29
N GLY A 2 -8.89 10.32 -3.21
CA GLY A 2 -8.32 10.23 -1.87
C GLY A 2 -9.25 9.54 -0.88
N ILE A 3 -9.24 10.00 0.38
CA ILE A 3 -10.03 9.41 1.45
C ILE A 3 -10.79 10.46 2.26
N LEU A 4 -11.93 10.05 2.81
CA LEU A 4 -12.61 10.75 3.89
C LEU A 4 -12.53 9.90 5.16
N VAL A 5 -12.58 10.57 6.31
CA VAL A 5 -12.62 9.95 7.63
C VAL A 5 -13.72 10.63 8.40
N ASN A 6 -14.71 9.87 8.89
CA ASN A 6 -15.76 10.41 9.74
C ASN A 6 -15.36 10.39 11.22
N ASP A 7 -16.20 10.97 12.08
CA ASP A 7 -15.96 11.04 13.53
C ASP A 7 -15.81 9.65 14.19
N ASN A 8 -16.42 8.62 13.59
CA ASN A 8 -16.31 7.22 14.01
C ASN A 8 -15.05 6.52 13.45
N LYS A 9 -14.11 7.26 12.87
CA LYS A 9 -12.86 6.76 12.25
C LYS A 9 -13.09 5.73 11.14
N VAL A 10 -14.25 5.78 10.48
CA VAL A 10 -14.53 5.00 9.28
C VAL A 10 -13.90 5.70 8.09
N VAL A 11 -13.03 5.01 7.38
CA VAL A 11 -12.37 5.49 6.17
C VAL A 11 -13.20 5.10 4.95
N THR A 12 -13.46 6.06 4.07
CA THR A 12 -14.13 5.83 2.78
C THR A 12 -13.31 6.41 1.63
N PHE A 13 -13.47 5.84 0.45
CA PHE A 13 -12.89 6.39 -0.77
C PHE A 13 -13.70 7.60 -1.25
N THR A 14 -13.02 8.62 -1.77
CA THR A 14 -13.65 9.74 -2.46
C THR A 14 -12.91 10.10 -3.74
N SER A 15 -13.66 10.45 -4.79
CA SER A 15 -13.12 11.04 -6.01
C SER A 15 -12.97 12.56 -5.94
N GLU A 16 -13.62 13.20 -4.97
CA GLU A 16 -13.81 14.65 -4.91
C GLU A 16 -12.60 15.41 -4.37
N THR A 17 -11.75 14.73 -3.60
CA THR A 17 -10.58 15.34 -2.95
C THR A 17 -9.39 14.40 -2.98
N GLU A 18 -8.22 14.94 -2.67
CA GLU A 18 -6.93 14.25 -2.56
C GLU A 18 -6.37 14.33 -1.14
N GLN A 19 -7.13 14.91 -0.20
CA GLN A 19 -6.72 15.07 1.19
C GLN A 19 -6.35 13.73 1.84
N LEU A 20 -5.40 13.80 2.78
CA LEU A 20 -4.81 12.69 3.55
C LEU A 20 -3.99 11.69 2.69
N VAL A 21 -4.52 11.26 1.55
CA VAL A 21 -3.88 10.34 0.61
C VAL A 21 -4.30 10.74 -0.81
N ASN A 22 -3.33 10.95 -1.69
CA ASN A 22 -3.56 11.10 -3.12
C ASN A 22 -3.39 9.74 -3.82
N THR A 23 -4.46 9.25 -4.44
CA THR A 23 -4.52 7.96 -5.14
C THR A 23 -4.64 8.10 -6.66
N SER A 24 -4.51 9.32 -7.20
CA SER A 24 -4.52 9.57 -8.65
C SER A 24 -3.34 8.88 -9.36
N LEU A 25 -3.52 8.60 -10.65
CA LEU A 25 -2.45 8.04 -11.49
C LEU A 25 -1.39 9.09 -11.81
N ASP A 26 -1.76 10.36 -11.86
CA ASP A 26 -0.87 11.43 -12.30
C ASP A 26 0.16 11.80 -11.21
N ALA A 27 -0.22 11.57 -9.94
CA ALA A 27 0.65 11.82 -8.79
C ALA A 27 1.40 10.56 -8.30
N ASN A 28 1.17 9.38 -8.91
CA ASN A 28 1.70 8.10 -8.44
C ASN A 28 2.13 7.17 -9.61
N PRO A 29 3.15 6.33 -9.44
CA PRO A 29 3.90 6.12 -8.21
C PRO A 29 4.77 7.33 -7.87
N ASN A 30 5.05 7.50 -6.60
CA ASN A 30 6.05 8.47 -6.15
C ASN A 30 7.24 7.72 -5.57
N HIS A 31 8.44 8.26 -5.70
CA HIS A 31 9.65 7.66 -5.17
C HIS A 31 10.44 8.67 -4.34
N HIS A 32 11.14 8.17 -3.34
CA HIS A 32 12.16 8.92 -2.63
C HIS A 32 13.40 8.05 -2.47
N LYS A 33 14.56 8.70 -2.46
CA LYS A 33 15.84 8.04 -2.24
C LYS A 33 16.22 8.18 -0.76
N LEU A 34 16.40 7.04 -0.08
CA LEU A 34 16.91 6.97 1.29
C LEU A 34 18.27 6.28 1.23
N ASN A 35 19.35 7.05 1.36
CA ASN A 35 20.71 6.58 1.01
C ASN A 35 20.71 6.00 -0.41
N ASP A 36 21.11 4.74 -0.61
CA ASP A 36 21.06 4.09 -1.93
C ASP A 36 19.79 3.29 -2.20
N LEU A 37 18.84 3.29 -1.28
CA LEU A 37 17.56 2.61 -1.44
C LEU A 37 16.54 3.55 -2.10
N ILE A 38 15.98 3.12 -3.23
CA ILE A 38 14.84 3.79 -3.86
C ILE A 38 13.57 3.20 -3.26
N VAL A 39 12.77 4.05 -2.61
CA VAL A 39 11.52 3.67 -1.99
C VAL A 39 10.37 4.17 -2.83
N HIS A 40 9.65 3.25 -3.46
CA HIS A 40 8.44 3.55 -4.22
C HIS A 40 7.20 3.48 -3.32
N SER A 41 6.34 4.47 -3.44
CA SER A 41 5.03 4.55 -2.79
C SER A 41 3.94 4.45 -3.85
N VAL A 42 3.04 3.48 -3.68
CA VAL A 42 1.88 3.34 -4.57
C VAL A 42 0.90 4.49 -4.41
N PHE A 43 0.72 4.99 -3.18
CA PHE A 43 -0.11 6.16 -2.91
C PHE A 43 0.68 7.19 -2.12
N LYS A 44 0.63 8.43 -2.57
CA LYS A 44 1.26 9.58 -1.92
C LYS A 44 0.44 9.98 -0.70
N ARG A 45 1.05 9.92 0.48
CA ARG A 45 0.50 10.51 1.70
C ARG A 45 0.57 12.03 1.59
N LEU A 46 -0.52 12.72 1.91
CA LEU A 46 -0.53 14.18 2.03
C LEU A 46 -0.50 14.59 3.50
N TYR A 47 0.21 15.69 3.78
CA TYR A 47 0.24 16.27 5.11
C TYR A 47 -1.14 16.84 5.46
N SER A 48 -1.65 16.51 6.65
CA SER A 48 -2.86 17.14 7.20
C SER A 48 -2.48 18.05 8.35
N ARG A 49 -2.97 19.30 8.29
CA ARG A 49 -2.80 20.30 9.36
C ARG A 49 -3.63 19.98 10.62
N GLN A 50 -4.56 19.03 10.55
CA GLN A 50 -5.46 18.67 11.66
C GLN A 50 -4.87 17.68 12.68
N GLY A 51 -3.53 17.61 12.81
CA GLY A 51 -2.90 16.96 13.97
C GLY A 51 -3.31 15.50 14.18
N GLY A 52 -2.85 14.61 13.31
CA GLY A 52 -3.02 13.17 13.46
C GLY A 52 -1.76 12.43 13.04
N ASP A 53 -1.22 11.62 13.94
CA ASP A 53 0.09 10.97 13.78
C ASP A 53 0.07 9.72 12.88
N GLY A 54 -0.62 9.79 11.74
CA GLY A 54 -0.64 8.63 10.85
C GLY A 54 -1.34 8.82 9.53
N ASN A 55 -1.28 7.75 8.75
CA ASN A 55 -2.01 7.58 7.50
C ASN A 55 -3.32 6.83 7.86
N PRO A 56 -4.49 7.49 7.90
CA PRO A 56 -5.74 6.84 8.30
C PRO A 56 -6.05 5.58 7.49
N LEU A 57 -5.64 5.56 6.20
CA LEU A 57 -5.80 4.39 5.35
C LEU A 57 -5.00 3.19 5.87
N ILE A 58 -3.74 3.35 6.27
CA ILE A 58 -2.95 2.20 6.77
C ILE A 58 -3.50 1.69 8.10
N TYR A 59 -3.99 2.59 8.97
CA TYR A 59 -4.63 2.18 10.22
C TYR A 59 -5.93 1.45 9.97
N ALA A 60 -6.76 1.92 9.04
CA ALA A 60 -7.99 1.24 8.68
C ALA A 60 -7.73 -0.14 8.05
N LEU A 61 -6.72 -0.25 7.16
CA LEU A 61 -6.31 -1.53 6.56
C LEU A 61 -5.77 -2.52 7.60
N LYS A 62 -5.15 -2.01 8.67
CA LYS A 62 -4.65 -2.80 9.80
C LYS A 62 -5.70 -3.00 10.91
N GLY A 63 -6.82 -2.29 10.91
CA GLY A 63 -7.78 -2.28 12.02
C GLY A 63 -7.20 -1.70 13.32
N GLN A 64 -6.34 -0.69 13.23
CA GLN A 64 -5.63 -0.09 14.37
C GLN A 64 -6.18 1.27 14.78
N LYS A 65 -5.95 1.67 16.03
CA LYS A 65 -6.31 3.00 16.58
C LYS A 65 -7.81 3.36 16.43
N GLY A 66 -8.67 2.36 16.33
CA GLY A 66 -10.12 2.49 16.11
C GLY A 66 -10.52 2.79 14.65
N PHE A 67 -9.58 2.82 13.72
CA PHE A 67 -9.88 3.03 12.30
C PHE A 67 -10.41 1.76 11.65
N SER A 68 -11.38 1.93 10.76
CA SER A 68 -11.96 0.81 10.00
C SER A 68 -12.24 1.22 8.56
N ILE A 69 -12.27 0.23 7.67
CA ILE A 69 -12.66 0.39 6.27
C ILE A 69 -13.36 -0.89 5.81
N SER A 70 -14.45 -0.75 5.06
CA SER A 70 -15.16 -1.91 4.54
C SER A 70 -14.42 -2.51 3.33
N LEU A 71 -14.64 -3.81 3.07
CA LEU A 71 -14.10 -4.47 1.87
C LEU A 71 -14.59 -3.79 0.57
N LYS A 72 -15.83 -3.31 0.56
CA LYS A 72 -16.42 -2.57 -0.58
C LYS A 72 -15.63 -1.28 -0.85
N GLU A 73 -15.30 -0.52 0.20
CA GLU A 73 -14.49 0.69 0.07
C GLU A 73 -13.05 0.38 -0.35
N CYS A 74 -12.42 -0.65 0.23
CA CYS A 74 -11.11 -1.12 -0.20
C CYS A 74 -11.07 -1.48 -1.70
N GLY A 75 -12.16 -2.07 -2.21
CA GLY A 75 -12.29 -2.42 -3.62
C GLY A 75 -12.15 -1.24 -4.57
N LYS A 76 -12.55 -0.03 -4.16
CA LYS A 76 -12.51 1.18 -4.99
C LYS A 76 -11.08 1.67 -5.28
N PHE A 77 -10.10 1.32 -4.45
CA PHE A 77 -8.69 1.64 -4.69
C PHE A 77 -8.03 0.72 -5.72
N ASN A 78 -8.60 -0.46 -5.97
CA ASN A 78 -7.95 -1.50 -6.77
C ASN A 78 -7.60 -1.07 -8.20
N PRO A 79 -8.45 -0.36 -8.96
CA PRO A 79 -8.12 0.07 -10.31
C PRO A 79 -6.83 0.88 -10.37
N ASN A 80 -6.66 1.85 -9.47
CA ASN A 80 -5.47 2.72 -9.46
C ASN A 80 -4.24 1.96 -8.96
N ILE A 81 -4.38 1.17 -7.88
CA ILE A 81 -3.27 0.33 -7.39
C ILE A 81 -2.76 -0.57 -8.52
N SER A 82 -3.66 -1.21 -9.26
CA SER A 82 -3.25 -2.15 -10.31
C SER A 82 -2.51 -1.44 -11.45
N LYS A 83 -2.98 -0.26 -11.90
CA LYS A 83 -2.29 0.53 -12.92
C LYS A 83 -0.92 1.04 -12.46
N ILE A 84 -0.83 1.56 -11.24
CA ILE A 84 0.41 2.07 -10.65
C ILE A 84 1.43 0.95 -10.46
N LEU A 85 1.01 -0.20 -9.92
CA LEU A 85 1.86 -1.38 -9.78
C LEU A 85 2.34 -1.90 -11.13
N HIS A 86 1.46 -1.96 -12.12
CA HIS A 86 1.85 -2.38 -13.46
C HIS A 86 2.97 -1.47 -14.00
N SER A 87 2.82 -0.15 -13.91
CA SER A 87 3.87 0.80 -14.32
C SER A 87 5.19 0.54 -13.59
N LEU A 88 5.17 0.40 -12.26
CA LEU A 88 6.36 0.17 -11.44
C LEU A 88 7.10 -1.13 -11.80
N MET A 89 6.35 -2.19 -12.10
CA MET A 89 6.93 -3.50 -12.38
C MET A 89 7.50 -3.60 -13.81
N HIS A 90 7.18 -2.68 -14.72
CA HIS A 90 7.79 -2.60 -16.04
C HIS A 90 9.04 -1.71 -16.09
N GLU A 91 9.36 -0.98 -15.01
CA GLU A 91 10.56 -0.14 -14.96
C GLU A 91 11.86 -0.97 -14.88
N LYS A 92 11.80 -2.14 -14.23
CA LYS A 92 12.93 -3.05 -14.00
C LYS A 92 12.46 -4.48 -13.82
N ASP A 93 13.33 -5.43 -14.10
CA ASP A 93 13.12 -6.83 -13.74
C ASP A 93 13.42 -7.06 -12.25
N TYR A 94 12.46 -7.63 -11.54
CA TYR A 94 12.56 -7.96 -10.12
C TYR A 94 12.54 -9.47 -9.93
N GLU A 95 13.63 -10.03 -9.42
CA GLU A 95 13.77 -11.49 -9.23
C GLU A 95 13.17 -11.97 -7.91
N VAL A 96 13.13 -11.10 -6.89
CA VAL A 96 12.71 -11.46 -5.53
C VAL A 96 11.82 -10.39 -4.93
N ILE A 97 10.70 -10.82 -4.33
CA ILE A 97 9.88 -10.00 -3.43
C ILE A 97 10.12 -10.50 -2.00
N LEU A 98 10.72 -9.66 -1.17
CA LEU A 98 10.89 -9.90 0.25
C LEU A 98 9.86 -9.09 1.04
N THR A 99 9.06 -9.75 1.87
CA THR A 99 8.15 -9.04 2.79
C THR A 99 8.80 -8.79 4.13
N MET A 100 8.71 -7.55 4.63
CA MET A 100 9.07 -7.26 6.01
C MET A 100 8.09 -7.92 6.98
N PRO A 101 8.61 -8.53 8.07
CA PRO A 101 7.78 -9.07 9.13
C PRO A 101 6.73 -8.08 9.65
N SER A 102 5.49 -8.54 9.82
CA SER A 102 4.35 -7.70 10.20
C SER A 102 3.24 -8.52 10.85
N SER A 103 2.80 -8.10 12.04
CA SER A 103 1.64 -8.65 12.75
C SER A 103 0.29 -8.50 12.02
N HIS A 104 0.29 -7.86 10.84
CA HIS A 104 -0.89 -7.63 10.02
C HIS A 104 -0.68 -8.14 8.58
N LYS A 105 -1.72 -8.79 8.04
CA LYS A 105 -1.73 -9.37 6.68
C LYS A 105 -1.69 -8.35 5.53
N VAL A 106 -1.62 -7.04 5.81
CA VAL A 106 -1.62 -6.00 4.77
C VAL A 106 -0.41 -6.14 3.85
N VAL A 107 0.78 -6.35 4.43
CA VAL A 107 2.03 -6.52 3.68
C VAL A 107 1.97 -7.79 2.84
N GLU A 108 1.58 -8.91 3.44
CA GLU A 108 1.44 -10.20 2.76
C GLU A 108 0.44 -10.14 1.59
N ARG A 109 -0.74 -9.54 1.79
CA ARG A 109 -1.76 -9.35 0.74
C ARG A 109 -1.25 -8.48 -0.40
N PHE A 110 -0.51 -7.43 -0.06
CA PHE A 110 0.08 -6.53 -1.05
C PHE A 110 1.18 -7.23 -1.86
N ALA A 111 2.07 -7.96 -1.21
CA ALA A 111 3.12 -8.76 -1.87
C ALA A 111 2.52 -9.83 -2.79
N LYS A 112 1.47 -10.54 -2.35
CA LYS A 112 0.73 -11.47 -3.21
C LYS A 112 0.10 -10.78 -4.43
N LYS A 113 -0.32 -9.52 -4.31
CA LYS A 113 -0.82 -8.74 -5.45
C LYS A 113 0.29 -8.43 -6.45
N ILE A 114 1.48 -8.04 -5.97
CA ILE A 114 2.65 -7.79 -6.82
C ILE A 114 3.09 -9.09 -7.51
N ASN A 115 3.24 -10.18 -6.76
CA ASN A 115 3.68 -11.46 -7.32
C ASN A 115 2.73 -12.00 -8.41
N ARG A 116 1.42 -11.71 -8.32
CA ARG A 116 0.46 -12.07 -9.37
C ARG A 116 0.69 -11.36 -10.70
N ILE A 117 1.34 -10.19 -10.69
CA ILE A 117 1.69 -9.42 -11.89
C ILE A 117 2.94 -10.03 -12.56
N ASN A 118 3.89 -10.54 -11.76
CA ASN A 118 5.21 -11.00 -12.21
C ASN A 118 5.42 -12.53 -12.15
N LYS A 119 4.36 -13.33 -12.23
CA LYS A 119 4.35 -14.79 -11.90
C LYS A 119 5.47 -15.65 -12.50
N ASN A 120 6.09 -15.23 -13.60
CA ASN A 120 7.09 -16.01 -14.32
C ASN A 120 8.54 -15.63 -13.99
N HIS A 121 8.77 -14.53 -13.25
CA HIS A 121 10.11 -13.96 -13.08
C HIS A 121 10.46 -13.62 -11.62
N CYS A 122 9.55 -13.82 -10.66
CA CYS A 122 9.72 -13.31 -9.31
C CYS A 122 9.38 -14.35 -8.22
N ILE A 123 10.32 -14.56 -7.29
CA ILE A 123 10.14 -15.43 -6.12
C ILE A 123 9.60 -14.59 -4.96
N LEU A 124 8.47 -14.99 -4.37
CA LEU A 124 7.93 -14.36 -3.16
C LEU A 124 8.45 -15.08 -1.91
N ILE A 125 9.20 -14.38 -1.07
CA ILE A 125 9.68 -14.84 0.23
C ILE A 125 8.90 -14.10 1.32
N ASN A 126 8.19 -14.85 2.15
CA ASN A 126 7.38 -14.34 3.25
C ASN A 126 7.88 -14.80 4.63
N GLU A 127 7.32 -14.26 5.73
CA GLU A 127 7.72 -14.62 7.10
C GLU A 127 7.74 -16.13 7.37
N GLN A 128 6.81 -16.89 6.81
CA GLN A 128 6.74 -18.35 6.98
C GLN A 128 7.93 -19.03 6.31
N ASP A 129 8.43 -18.46 5.21
CA ASP A 129 9.59 -18.96 4.48
C ASP A 129 10.87 -18.61 5.24
N ILE A 130 10.95 -17.47 5.92
CA ILE A 130 12.14 -17.04 6.70
C ILE A 130 12.29 -17.86 8.00
N ALA A 131 11.18 -18.19 8.66
CA ALA A 131 11.22 -18.99 9.88
C ALA A 131 11.80 -20.40 9.66
N ALA A 132 11.69 -20.94 8.45
CA ALA A 132 12.22 -22.25 8.06
C ALA A 132 13.75 -22.29 7.90
N TRP A 133 14.44 -21.13 7.86
CA TRP A 133 15.91 -21.06 7.75
C TRP A 133 16.61 -21.07 9.10
N TYR A 134 15.84 -20.99 10.20
CA TYR A 134 16.34 -21.02 11.58
C TYR A 134 16.09 -22.38 12.26
N LEU A 135 15.70 -23.42 11.49
CA LEU A 135 15.56 -24.82 11.91
C LEU A 135 16.40 -25.71 10.99
#